data_AF-A0A962MIC6-F1
#
_entry.id   AF-A0A962MIC6-F1
#
_cell.length_a   1.000
_cell.length_b   1.000
_cell.length_c   1.000
_cell.angle_alpha   90.00
_cell.angle_beta   90.00
_cell.angle_gamma   90.00
#
_symmetry.space_group_name_H-M   'P 1'
#
loop_
_entity.id
_entity.type
_entity.pdbx_description
1 polymer ?
#
loop_
_entity_poly.entity_id
_entity_poly.type
_entity_poly.pdbx_seq_one_letter_code
_entity_poly.pdbx_strand_id
1 'polypeptide(L)' 'MHSDDRSTLLQKLLTFSVLALILALVLIPYTYVIVTAFKSPGEVFETRWIPQEFSVQAWIDVFRINEFHYYLWNSFL' A
#
# COMPACT_ATOMS: atom_id res chain seq x y z
N MET A 1 -27.72 -3.27 -23.97
CA MET A 1 -26.63 -4.25 -23.85
C MET A 1 -26.85 -5.01 -22.54
N HIS A 2 -27.61 -6.10 -22.60
CA HIS A 2 -27.90 -6.95 -21.45
C HIS A 2 -26.85 -8.06 -21.46
N SER A 3 -25.91 -8.03 -20.53
CA SER A 3 -24.93 -9.10 -20.36
C SER A 3 -25.68 -10.31 -19.82
N ASP A 4 -25.94 -11.28 -20.70
CA ASP A 4 -26.52 -12.58 -20.37
C ASP A 4 -25.46 -13.36 -19.56
N ASP A 5 -25.33 -13.04 -18.26
CA ASP A 5 -24.32 -13.60 -17.39
C ASP A 5 -24.71 -15.04 -17.00
N ARG A 6 -24.36 -15.98 -17.88
CA ARG A 6 -24.62 -17.43 -17.72
C ARG A 6 -23.67 -18.11 -16.73
N SER A 7 -22.95 -17.34 -15.91
CA SER A 7 -22.04 -17.92 -14.93
C SER A 7 -22.81 -18.42 -13.70
N THR A 8 -22.53 -19.66 -13.31
CA THR A 8 -23.15 -20.26 -12.12
C THR A 8 -22.64 -19.56 -10.85
N LEU A 9 -23.40 -19.60 -9.75
CA LEU A 9 -22.98 -19.01 -8.47
C LEU A 9 -21.59 -19.49 -8.03
N LEU A 10 -21.28 -20.77 -8.28
CA LEU A 10 -19.96 -21.34 -8.01
C LEU A 10 -18.85 -20.69 -8.85
N GLN A 11 -19.09 -20.46 -10.14
CA GLN A 11 -18.12 -19.78 -11.00
C GLN A 11 -17.87 -18.36 -10.52
N LYS A 12 -18.91 -17.61 -10.15
CA LYS A 12 -18.77 -16.25 -9.58
C LYS A 12 -17.93 -16.28 -8.31
N LEU A 13 -18.23 -17.19 -7.38
CA LEU A 13 -17.48 -17.33 -6.12
C LEU A 13 -16.00 -17.65 -6.38
N LEU A 14 -15.71 -18.57 -7.30
CA LEU A 14 -14.34 -18.92 -7.67
C LEU A 14 -13.62 -17.73 -8.31
N THR A 15 -14.26 -17.03 -9.25
CA THR A 15 -13.70 -15.84 -9.90
C THR A 15 -13.37 -14.76 -8.88
N PHE A 16 -14.31 -14.41 -7.99
CA PHE A 16 -14.07 -13.39 -6.96
C PHE A 16 -13.01 -13.82 -5.95
N SER A 17 -12.94 -15.10 -5.61
CA SER A 17 -11.89 -15.62 -4.72
C SER A 17 -10.50 -15.47 -5.33
N VAL A 18 -10.36 -15.81 -6.62
CA VAL A 18 -9.09 -15.65 -7.35
C VAL A 18 -8.72 -14.18 -7.50
N LEU A 19 -9.68 -13.31 -7.84
CA LEU A 19 -9.44 -11.88 -7.93
C LEU A 19 -9.03 -11.28 -6.58
N ALA A 20 -9.68 -11.69 -5.49
CA ALA A 20 -9.32 -11.26 -4.14
C ALA A 20 -7.91 -11.71 -3.74
N LEU A 21 -7.53 -12.94 -4.10
CA LEU A 21 -6.17 -13.46 -3.86
C LEU A 21 -5.13 -12.66 -4.65
N ILE A 22 -5.36 -12.41 -5.94
CA ILE A 22 -4.47 -11.61 -6.78
C ILE A 22 -4.34 -10.20 -6.18
N LEU A 23 -5.45 -9.58 -5.81
CA LEU A 23 -5.45 -8.27 -5.16
C LEU A 23 -4.63 -8.28 -3.87
N ALA A 24 -4.83 -9.27 -3.00
CA ALA A 24 -4.07 -9.40 -1.76
C ALA A 24 -2.56 -9.49 -2.02
N LEU A 25 -2.14 -10.30 -3.00
CA LEU A 25 -0.74 -10.43 -3.40
C LEU A 25 -0.17 -9.12 -3.95
N VAL A 26 -0.93 -8.41 -4.78
CA VAL A 26 -0.54 -7.09 -5.31
C VAL A 26 -0.38 -6.07 -4.19
N LEU A 27 -1.21 -6.13 -3.15
CA LEU A 27 -1.19 -5.18 -2.03
C LEU A 27 -0.07 -5.42 -1.01
N ILE A 28 0.58 -6.59 -0.99
CA ILE A 28 1.72 -6.91 -0.10
C ILE A 28 2.79 -5.81 -0.11
N PRO A 29 3.42 -5.46 -1.26
CA PRO A 29 4.48 -4.45 -1.27
C PRO A 29 3.99 -3.06 -0.86
N TYR A 30 2.77 -2.66 -1.25
CA TYR A 30 2.21 -1.37 -0.87
C TYR A 30 1.94 -1.29 0.63
N THR A 31 1.40 -2.37 1.21
CA THR A 31 1.18 -2.46 2.65
C THR A 31 2.51 -2.41 3.39
N TYR A 32 3.54 -3.09 2.89
CA TYR A 32 4.88 -3.03 3.47
C TYR A 32 5.45 -1.61 3.44
N VAL A 33 5.30 -0.87 2.33
CA VAL A 33 5.73 0.54 2.22
C VAL A 33 4.99 1.43 3.22
N ILE A 34 3.66 1.29 3.32
CA ILE A 34 2.84 2.07 4.26
C ILE A 34 3.30 1.81 5.70
N VAL A 35 3.50 0.55 6.09
CA VAL A 35 3.93 0.21 7.44
C VAL A 35 5.37 0.70 7.70
N THR A 36 6.25 0.59 6.71
CA THR A 36 7.64 1.08 6.80
C THR A 36 7.70 2.59 7.01
N ALA A 37 6.75 3.37 6.48
CA ALA A 37 6.68 4.80 6.72
C ALA A 37 6.45 5.18 8.20
N PHE A 38 6.09 4.20 9.05
CA PHE A 38 5.93 4.39 10.50
C PHE A 38 7.01 3.71 11.34
N LYS A 39 8.03 3.12 10.73
CA LYS A 39 9.18 2.56 11.45
C LYS A 39 10.12 3.67 11.92
N SER A 40 10.83 3.42 13.02
CA SER A 40 11.94 4.29 13.43
C SER A 40 13.11 4.21 12.43
N PRO A 41 13.99 5.23 12.32
CA PRO A 41 15.04 5.27 11.29
C PRO A 41 15.99 4.06 11.26
N GLY A 42 16.26 3.46 12.43
CA GLY A 42 17.08 2.24 12.51
C GLY A 42 16.34 0.97 12.08
N GLU A 43 15.03 0.92 12.28
CA GLU A 43 14.20 -0.24 12.02
C GLU A 43 13.83 -0.40 10.53
N VAL A 44 13.92 0.67 9.73
CA VAL A 44 13.63 0.65 8.28
C VAL A 44 14.46 -0.39 7.53
N PHE A 45 15.69 -0.67 7.99
CA PHE A 45 16.60 -1.64 7.38
C PHE A 45 16.30 -3.10 7.75
N GLU A 46 15.34 -3.33 8.63
CA GLU A 46 14.97 -4.65 9.08
C GLU A 46 13.79 -5.23 8.28
N THR A 47 13.82 -6.55 8.04
CA THR A 47 12.80 -7.29 7.27
C THR A 47 11.49 -7.49 8.03
N ARG A 48 11.37 -6.98 9.26
CA ARG A 48 10.15 -7.13 10.06
C ARG A 48 9.00 -6.35 9.43
N TRP A 49 7.82 -6.95 9.39
CA TRP A 49 6.66 -6.27 8.79
C TRP A 49 6.13 -5.19 9.72
N ILE A 50 5.90 -5.51 11.00
CA ILE A 50 5.28 -4.63 12.00
C ILE A 50 6.39 -3.87 12.75
N PRO A 51 6.26 -2.54 12.93
CA PRO A 51 7.21 -1.76 13.69
C PRO A 51 7.21 -2.15 15.18
N GLN A 52 8.38 -2.22 15.80
CA GLN A 52 8.52 -2.31 17.25
C GLN A 52 8.08 -1.02 17.92
N GLU A 53 8.42 0.11 17.31
CA GLU A 53 8.09 1.44 17.79
C GLU A 53 7.40 2.23 16.67
N PHE A 54 6.17 2.64 16.93
CA PHE A 54 5.45 3.51 16.02
C PHE A 54 6.08 4.91 16.03
N SER A 55 6.55 5.37 14.87
CA SER A 55 7.19 6.67 14.70
C SER A 55 6.61 7.45 13.52
N VAL A 56 6.48 8.76 13.68
CA VAL A 56 6.08 9.68 12.60
C VAL A 56 7.26 10.53 12.10
N GLN A 57 8.48 10.24 12.57
CA GLN A 57 9.66 11.06 12.30
C GLN A 57 9.95 11.16 10.79
N ALA A 58 9.82 10.06 10.04
CA ALA A 58 10.02 10.05 8.60
C ALA A 58 9.12 11.06 7.86
N TRP A 59 7.86 11.20 8.28
CA TRP A 59 6.94 12.19 7.72
C TRP A 59 7.41 13.61 8.02
N ILE A 60 7.81 13.88 9.26
CA ILE A 60 8.33 15.21 9.66
C ILE A 60 9.58 15.55 8.84
N ASP A 61 10.50 14.61 8.68
CA ASP A 61 11.74 14.78 7.94
C ASP A 61 11.49 15.05 6.45
N VAL A 62 10.54 14.35 5.83
CA VAL A 62 10.14 14.58 4.44
C VAL A 62 9.66 16.02 4.22
N PHE A 63 8.88 16.57 5.14
CA PHE A 63 8.37 17.94 4.99
C PHE A 63 9.36 19.02 5.43
N ARG A 64 10.17 18.78 6.47
CA ARG A 64 11.09 19.78 7.03
C ARG A 64 12.48 19.78 6.42
N ILE A 65 13.03 18.60 6.12
CA ILE A 65 14.41 18.44 5.63
C ILE A 65 14.42 18.38 4.12
N ASN A 66 13.54 17.59 3.51
CA ASN A 66 13.50 17.40 2.06
C ASN A 66 12.61 18.42 1.34
N GLU A 67 11.93 19.31 2.08
CA GLU A 67 10.99 20.31 1.57
C GLU A 67 9.98 19.73 0.56
N PHE A 68 9.52 18.50 0.81
CA PHE A 68 8.79 17.70 -0.19
C PHE A 68 7.52 18.37 -0.74
N HIS A 69 6.93 19.28 0.02
CA HIS A 69 5.77 20.06 -0.40
C HIS A 69 6.01 20.86 -1.70
N TYR A 70 7.23 21.33 -1.98
CA TYR A 70 7.54 21.99 -3.25
C TYR A 70 7.52 21.00 -4.42
N TYR A 71 8.14 19.83 -4.28
CA TYR A 71 8.15 18.80 -5.32
C TYR A 71 6.75 18.24 -5.58
N LEU A 72 5.96 18.09 -4.52
CA LEU A 72 4.57 17.67 -4.63
C LEU A 72 3.76 18.68 -5.44
N TRP A 73 3.88 19.98 -5.14
CA TRP A 73 3.18 21.01 -5.91
C TRP A 73 3.64 21.10 -7.36
N ASN A 74 4.94 21.00 -7.61
CA ASN A 74 5.48 20.98 -8.98
C ASN A 74 4.99 19.79 -9.81
N SER A 75 4.53 18.70 -9.18
CA SER A 75 4.00 17.54 -9.89
C SER A 75 2.53 17.71 -10.31
N PHE A 76 1.83 18.72 -9.77
CA PHE A 76 0.44 19.04 -10.12
C PHE A 76 0.30 20.20 -11.12
N LEU A 77 1.38 20.95 -11.35
CA LEU A 77 1.47 22.03 -12.35
C LEU A 77 2.04 21.50 -13.67
#